data_AF-A0A6L2M7M3-F1
#
_entry.id   AF-A0A6L2M7M3-F1
#
_cell.length_a   1.000
_cell.length_b   1.000
_cell.length_c   1.000
_cell.angle_alpha   90.00
_cell.angle_beta   90.00
_cell.angle_gamma   90.00
#
_symmetry.space_group_name_H-M   'P 1'
#
loop_
_entity.id
_entity.type
_entity.pdbx_description
1 polymer ?
#
loop_
_entity_poly.entity_id
_entity_poly.type
_entity_poly.pdbx_seq_one_letter_code
_entity_poly.pdbx_strand_id
1 'polypeptide(L)'
;MDKEDYDKLIIKYLRRRGFTQTEQIFQQEQQNNNADTSQLDPDVTKQILGLSQSESVPALYHDGYSKLRSWTDSSLELYKHELLRVLYPVFIHCFMDLIAKGHLQEARTFFNTFRGDHEMMHSRDLTKLEGVLSPSHLEEMEFAHTLRQSKVKIKICQ
;
A
#
# COMPACT_ATOMS: atom_id res chain seq x y z
N MET A 1 10.09 15.62 40.50
CA MET A 1 10.38 14.18 40.53
C MET A 1 11.17 13.91 39.28
N ASP A 2 12.45 13.61 39.44
CA ASP A 2 13.42 13.64 38.35
C ASP A 2 13.30 12.39 37.47
N LYS A 3 13.63 12.50 36.19
CA LYS A 3 13.58 11.38 35.22
C LYS A 3 14.34 10.15 35.74
N GLU A 4 15.47 10.39 36.40
CA GLU A 4 16.30 9.34 36.99
C GLU A 4 15.59 8.54 38.09
N ASP A 5 14.64 9.14 38.82
CA ASP A 5 13.85 8.43 39.82
C ASP A 5 12.81 7.51 39.20
N TYR A 6 12.24 7.90 38.05
CA TYR A 6 11.36 7.04 37.26
C TYR A 6 12.10 5.84 36.69
N ASP A 7 13.31 6.06 36.16
CA ASP A 7 14.13 4.99 35.58
C ASP A 7 14.53 3.96 36.64
N LYS A 8 14.91 4.43 37.84
CA LYS A 8 15.17 3.56 38.99
C LYS A 8 13.92 2.76 39.41
N LEU A 9 12.74 3.37 39.34
CA LEU A 9 11.48 2.70 39.67
C LEU A 9 11.14 1.60 38.65
N ILE A 10 11.35 1.88 37.36
CA ILE A 10 11.11 0.93 36.25
C ILE A 10 12.04 -0.28 36.37
N ILE A 11 13.34 -0.08 36.62
CA ILE A 11 14.30 -1.18 36.81
C ILE A 11 13.91 -2.05 38.01
N LYS A 12 13.51 -1.43 39.13
CA LYS A 12 13.06 -2.15 40.33
C LYS A 12 11.80 -2.98 40.05
N TYR A 13 10.89 -2.47 39.23
CA TYR A 13 9.68 -3.18 38.82
C TYR A 13 9.99 -4.37 37.90
N LEU A 14 10.84 -4.18 36.89
CA LEU A 14 11.25 -5.22 35.95
C LEU A 14 11.94 -6.39 36.68
N ARG A 15 12.83 -6.08 37.63
CA ARG A 15 13.49 -7.07 38.48
C ARG A 15 12.49 -7.84 39.35
N ARG A 16 11.50 -7.15 39.93
CA ARG A 16 10.47 -7.78 40.77
C ARG A 16 9.61 -8.77 39.99
N ARG A 17 9.37 -8.51 38.70
CA ARG A 17 8.56 -9.35 37.81
C ARG A 17 9.37 -10.44 37.08
N GLY A 18 10.70 -10.41 37.15
CA GLY A 18 11.57 -11.42 36.52
C GLY A 18 11.84 -11.21 35.03
N PHE A 19 11.63 -9.99 34.51
CA PHE A 19 11.90 -9.66 33.10
C PHE A 19 13.39 -9.32 32.89
N THR A 20 14.26 -10.33 33.00
CA THR A 20 15.72 -10.17 32.89
C THR A 20 16.17 -9.68 31.52
N GLN A 21 15.54 -10.19 30.44
CA GLN A 21 15.82 -9.76 29.07
C GLN A 21 15.47 -8.29 28.84
N THR A 22 14.35 -7.83 29.39
CA THR A 22 13.90 -6.43 29.26
C THR A 22 14.76 -5.48 30.10
N GLU A 23 15.23 -5.91 31.29
CA GLU A 23 16.18 -5.13 32.11
C GLU A 23 17.50 -4.89 31.36
N GLN A 24 18.04 -5.92 30.70
CA GLN A 24 19.29 -5.82 29.93
C GLN A 24 19.17 -4.87 28.74
N ILE A 25 18.06 -4.97 27.99
CA ILE A 25 17.79 -4.07 26.85
C ILE A 25 17.67 -2.62 27.34
N PHE A 26 16.93 -2.38 28.42
CA PHE A 26 16.74 -1.04 28.97
C PHE A 26 18.06 -0.40 29.46
N GLN A 27 18.94 -1.19 30.10
CA GLN A 27 20.27 -0.72 30.50
C GLN A 27 21.16 -0.40 29.28
N GLN A 28 21.08 -1.21 28.23
CA GLN A 28 21.80 -0.97 26.97
C GLN A 28 21.32 0.31 26.28
N GLU A 29 20.01 0.57 26.26
CA GLU A 29 19.44 1.82 25.73
C GLU A 29 19.82 3.05 26.57
N GLN A 30 19.89 2.92 27.89
CA GLN A 30 20.33 4.01 28.77
C GLN A 30 21.80 4.38 28.53
N GLN A 31 22.65 3.38 28.28
CA GLN A 31 24.05 3.60 27.93
C GLN A 31 24.20 4.19 26.52
N ASN A 32 23.34 3.80 25.59
CA ASN A 32 23.33 4.32 24.22
C ASN A 32 22.78 5.77 24.12
N ASN A 33 21.85 6.15 25.00
CA ASN A 33 21.31 7.52 25.09
C ASN A 33 22.37 8.57 25.51
N ASN A 34 23.44 8.17 26.19
CA ASN A 34 24.54 9.05 26.54
C ASN A 34 25.62 9.16 25.44
N ALA A 35 25.57 8.29 24.42
CA ALA A 35 26.61 8.23 23.39
C ALA A 35 26.17 8.75 22.01
N ASP A 36 24.90 8.61 21.60
CA ASP A 36 24.53 8.96 20.22
C ASP A 36 23.10 9.50 20.10
N THR A 37 22.92 10.80 20.38
CA THR A 37 21.86 11.60 19.73
C THR A 37 22.38 12.03 18.35
N SER A 38 22.58 11.07 17.44
CA SER A 38 22.94 11.23 16.01
C SER A 38 23.13 9.79 15.51
N GLN A 39 22.19 9.10 14.87
CA GLN A 39 21.89 9.28 13.45
C GLN A 39 20.81 8.27 13.08
N LEU A 40 19.54 8.63 13.23
CA LEU A 40 18.50 8.25 12.29
C LEU A 40 17.56 9.43 12.26
N ASP A 41 17.53 10.15 11.14
CA ASP A 41 16.68 11.33 10.98
C ASP A 41 15.25 10.99 11.46
N PRO A 42 14.64 11.82 12.33
CA PRO A 42 13.25 11.65 12.72
C PRO A 42 12.32 11.70 11.49
N ASP A 43 12.80 12.23 10.37
CA ASP A 43 12.12 12.22 9.08
C ASP A 43 12.20 10.85 8.38
N VAL A 44 13.35 10.17 8.41
CA VAL A 44 13.50 8.82 7.83
C VAL A 44 12.73 7.80 8.65
N THR A 45 12.74 7.91 9.98
CA THR A 45 11.91 7.05 10.84
C THR A 45 10.42 7.38 10.70
N LYS A 46 10.02 8.65 10.55
CA LYS A 46 8.64 9.01 10.17
C LYS A 46 8.26 8.54 8.77
N GLN A 47 9.19 8.49 7.82
CA GLN A 47 8.94 7.97 6.48
C GLN A 47 8.83 6.45 6.49
N ILE A 48 9.69 5.71 7.20
CA ILE A 48 9.61 4.25 7.31
C ILE A 48 8.37 3.82 8.12
N LEU A 49 8.08 4.53 9.20
CA LEU A 49 6.88 4.32 10.01
C LEU A 49 5.63 4.81 9.26
N GLY A 50 5.74 5.87 8.46
CA GLY A 50 4.72 6.38 7.57
C GLY A 50 4.43 5.45 6.40
N LEU A 51 5.44 4.77 5.84
CA LEU A 51 5.28 3.72 4.83
C LEU A 51 4.59 2.48 5.41
N SER A 52 4.80 2.21 6.70
CA SER A 52 4.18 1.09 7.42
C SER A 52 2.78 1.44 7.95
N GLN A 53 2.48 2.72 8.19
CA GLN A 53 1.17 3.24 8.62
C GLN A 53 0.32 3.79 7.45
N SER A 54 0.90 3.98 6.26
CA SER A 54 0.18 4.40 5.05
C SER A 54 -0.48 3.21 4.37
N GLU A 55 -1.41 2.58 5.07
CA GLU A 55 -2.53 1.98 4.35
C GLU A 55 -3.28 3.12 3.64
N SER A 56 -2.95 3.34 2.38
CA SER A 56 -3.72 4.14 1.42
C SER A 56 -3.68 5.66 1.60
N VAL A 57 -2.64 6.28 1.06
CA VAL A 57 -2.86 7.57 0.37
C VAL A 57 -3.41 7.21 -1.01
N PRO A 58 -4.69 7.49 -1.34
CA PRO A 58 -5.28 7.16 -2.64
C PRO A 58 -4.49 7.73 -3.83
N ALA A 59 -3.77 8.84 -3.59
CA ALA A 59 -2.89 9.46 -4.57
C ALA A 59 -1.72 8.56 -5.01
N LEU A 60 -1.26 7.62 -4.17
CA LEU A 60 -0.18 6.68 -4.53
C LEU A 60 -0.65 5.68 -5.59
N TYR A 61 -1.90 5.24 -5.55
CA TYR A 61 -2.46 4.37 -6.58
C TYR A 61 -2.54 5.09 -7.93
N HIS A 62 -2.98 6.34 -7.91
CA HIS A 62 -3.04 7.18 -9.10
C HIS A 62 -1.65 7.45 -9.67
N ASP A 63 -0.70 7.91 -8.85
CA ASP A 63 0.67 8.22 -9.28
C ASP A 63 1.44 6.98 -9.72
N GLY A 64 1.35 5.88 -8.97
CA GLY A 64 2.00 4.61 -9.30
C GLY A 64 1.50 4.05 -10.63
N TYR A 65 0.19 4.07 -10.86
CA TYR A 65 -0.38 3.63 -12.12
C TYR A 65 -0.03 4.58 -13.28
N SER A 66 -0.04 5.90 -13.05
CA SER A 66 0.38 6.89 -14.04
C SER A 66 1.83 6.68 -14.48
N LYS A 67 2.73 6.40 -13.54
CA LYS A 67 4.13 6.04 -13.81
C LYS A 67 4.24 4.75 -14.62
N LEU A 68 3.49 3.72 -14.26
CA LEU A 68 3.46 2.45 -15.01
C LEU A 68 2.95 2.65 -16.44
N ARG A 69 1.90 3.47 -16.62
CA ARG A 69 1.36 3.82 -17.93
C ARG A 69 2.37 4.60 -18.78
N SER A 70 3.01 5.61 -18.21
CA SER A 70 4.06 6.40 -18.89
C SER A 70 5.26 5.53 -19.30
N TRP A 71 5.66 4.60 -18.42
CA TRP A 71 6.69 3.61 -18.73
C TRP A 71 6.26 2.66 -19.86
N THR A 72 5.00 2.23 -19.86
CA THR A 72 4.44 1.40 -20.92
C THR A 72 4.43 2.14 -22.26
N ASP A 73 4.10 3.43 -22.27
CA ASP A 73 4.06 4.22 -23.50
C ASP A 73 5.45 4.55 -24.06
N SER A 74 6.44 4.73 -23.18
CA SER A 74 7.86 4.91 -23.55
C SER A 74 8.57 3.60 -23.92
N SER A 75 7.91 2.44 -23.73
CA SER A 75 8.45 1.13 -24.10
C SER A 75 8.31 0.86 -25.61
N LEU A 76 9.15 -0.05 -26.11
CA LEU A 76 9.19 -0.42 -27.53
C LEU A 76 7.83 -0.97 -28.01
N GLU A 77 7.37 -0.52 -29.18
CA GLU A 77 6.02 -0.86 -29.72
C GLU A 77 5.75 -2.37 -29.84
N LEU A 78 6.81 -3.17 -30.02
CA LEU A 78 6.74 -4.63 -30.04
C LEU A 78 6.14 -5.21 -28.75
N TYR A 79 6.48 -4.63 -27.60
CA TYR A 79 6.00 -5.09 -26.29
C TYR A 79 4.75 -4.36 -25.82
N LYS A 80 4.40 -3.20 -26.40
CA LYS A 80 3.22 -2.41 -25.99
C LYS A 80 1.94 -3.25 -25.91
N HIS A 81 1.72 -4.13 -26.89
CA HIS A 81 0.55 -5.01 -26.93
C HIS A 81 0.51 -6.04 -25.78
N GLU A 82 1.68 -6.44 -25.26
CA GLU A 82 1.78 -7.34 -24.11
C GLU A 82 1.63 -6.57 -22.80
N LEU A 83 2.27 -5.41 -22.69
CA LEU A 83 2.18 -4.54 -21.52
C LEU A 83 0.75 -4.05 -21.30
N LEU A 84 0.01 -3.69 -22.36
CA LEU A 84 -1.41 -3.33 -22.26
C LEU A 84 -2.26 -4.46 -21.65
N ARG A 85 -1.89 -5.71 -21.91
CA ARG A 85 -2.56 -6.90 -21.37
C ARG A 85 -2.30 -7.08 -19.87
N VAL A 86 -1.16 -6.61 -19.38
CA VAL A 86 -0.81 -6.55 -17.95
C VAL A 86 -1.43 -5.33 -17.28
N LEU A 87 -1.56 -4.23 -18.01
CA LEU A 87 -2.06 -2.97 -17.49
C LEU A 87 -3.52 -3.08 -17.03
N TYR A 88 -4.36 -3.80 -17.79
CA TYR A 88 -5.77 -4.03 -17.44
C TYR A 88 -5.97 -4.69 -16.06
N PRO A 89 -5.44 -5.90 -15.76
CA PRO A 89 -5.65 -6.52 -14.45
C PRO A 89 -5.09 -5.67 -13.32
N VAL A 90 -3.95 -4.99 -13.52
CA VAL A 90 -3.40 -4.06 -12.52
C VAL A 90 -4.37 -2.90 -12.26
N PHE A 91 -4.92 -2.29 -13.30
CA PHE A 91 -5.90 -1.22 -13.21
C PHE A 91 -7.13 -1.65 -12.39
N ILE A 92 -7.70 -2.82 -12.70
CA ILE A 92 -8.91 -3.30 -12.03
C ILE A 92 -8.62 -3.64 -10.56
N HIS A 93 -7.49 -4.28 -10.26
CA HIS A 93 -7.12 -4.57 -8.87
C HIS A 93 -6.91 -3.29 -8.06
N CYS A 94 -6.24 -2.27 -8.61
CA CYS A 94 -6.09 -0.97 -7.96
C CYS A 94 -7.45 -0.32 -7.70
N PHE A 95 -8.38 -0.37 -8.66
CA PHE A 95 -9.73 0.18 -8.49
C PHE A 95 -10.52 -0.56 -7.39
N MET A 96 -10.48 -1.90 -7.39
CA MET A 96 -11.16 -2.71 -6.38
C MET A 96 -10.59 -2.48 -4.98
N ASP A 97 -9.27 -2.32 -4.86
CA ASP A 97 -8.63 -2.03 -3.58
C ASP A 97 -8.99 -0.65 -3.05
N LEU A 98 -9.10 0.36 -3.92
CA LEU A 98 -9.57 1.70 -3.53
C LEU A 98 -11.01 1.68 -3.01
N ILE A 99 -11.89 0.91 -3.66
CA ILE A 99 -13.27 0.74 -3.21
C ILE A 99 -13.32 -0.04 -1.89
N ALA A 100 -12.57 -1.13 -1.77
CA ALA A 100 -12.53 -1.94 -0.54
C ALA A 100 -12.06 -1.14 0.68
N LYS A 101 -11.19 -0.14 0.46
CA LYS A 101 -10.71 0.78 1.49
C LYS A 101 -11.65 1.96 1.79
N GLY A 102 -12.76 2.08 1.06
CA GLY A 102 -13.77 3.13 1.26
C GLY A 102 -13.49 4.46 0.56
N HIS A 103 -12.44 4.55 -0.27
CA HIS A 103 -12.06 5.77 -1.01
C HIS A 103 -12.82 5.87 -2.34
N LEU A 104 -14.13 6.07 -2.25
CA LEU A 104 -15.02 5.99 -3.41
C LEU A 104 -14.82 7.14 -4.42
N GLN A 105 -14.53 8.35 -3.93
CA GLN A 105 -14.38 9.53 -4.78
C GLN A 105 -13.09 9.44 -5.59
N GLU A 106 -12.00 9.02 -4.97
CA GLU A 106 -10.71 8.81 -5.61
C GLU A 106 -10.74 7.63 -6.57
N ALA A 107 -11.45 6.55 -6.22
CA ALA A 107 -11.69 5.43 -7.14
C ALA A 107 -12.42 5.87 -8.42
N ARG A 108 -13.44 6.74 -8.31
CA ARG A 108 -14.15 7.28 -9.48
C ARG A 108 -13.26 8.17 -10.33
N THR A 109 -12.48 9.04 -9.71
CA THR A 109 -11.52 9.89 -10.43
C THR A 109 -10.50 9.03 -11.16
N PHE A 110 -9.93 8.02 -10.48
CA PHE A 110 -9.01 7.04 -11.08
C PHE A 110 -9.64 6.30 -12.26
N PHE A 111 -10.87 5.81 -12.10
CA PHE A 111 -11.59 5.09 -13.13
C PHE A 111 -11.84 5.97 -14.37
N ASN A 112 -12.31 7.21 -14.18
CA ASN A 112 -12.59 8.12 -15.28
C ASN A 112 -11.33 8.58 -16.03
N THR A 113 -10.20 8.71 -15.34
CA THR A 113 -8.93 9.10 -15.98
C THR A 113 -8.36 8.00 -16.87
N PHE A 114 -8.46 6.73 -16.45
CA PHE A 114 -7.76 5.62 -17.13
C PHE A 114 -8.69 4.64 -17.88
N ARG A 115 -10.03 4.81 -17.81
CA ARG A 115 -11.00 4.00 -18.57
C ARG A 115 -10.75 4.03 -20.08
N GLY A 116 -10.36 5.18 -20.62
CA GLY A 116 -10.19 5.39 -22.06
C GLY A 116 -9.15 4.46 -22.69
N ASP A 117 -8.10 4.12 -21.94
CA ASP A 117 -7.04 3.22 -22.42
C ASP A 117 -7.52 1.77 -22.58
N HIS A 118 -8.58 1.38 -21.86
CA HIS A 118 -9.05 -0.02 -21.77
C HIS A 118 -10.40 -0.24 -22.45
N GLU A 119 -11.11 0.83 -22.83
CA GLU A 119 -12.46 0.78 -23.40
C GLU A 119 -12.50 0.00 -24.73
N MET A 120 -11.44 0.08 -25.54
CA MET A 120 -11.37 -0.59 -26.83
C MET A 120 -11.38 -2.13 -26.72
N MET A 121 -10.80 -2.71 -25.67
CA MET A 121 -10.75 -4.17 -25.47
C MET A 121 -11.74 -4.68 -24.42
N HIS A 122 -12.08 -3.88 -23.41
CA HIS A 122 -12.82 -4.32 -22.22
C HIS A 122 -14.04 -3.46 -21.87
N SER A 123 -14.65 -2.78 -22.86
CA SER A 123 -15.84 -1.92 -22.66
C SER A 123 -16.95 -2.58 -21.83
N ARG A 124 -17.32 -3.83 -22.14
CA ARG A 124 -18.39 -4.56 -21.44
C ARG A 124 -18.10 -4.75 -19.95
N ASP A 125 -16.85 -5.00 -19.60
CA ASP A 125 -16.45 -5.24 -18.20
C ASP A 125 -16.35 -3.91 -17.44
N LEU A 126 -15.88 -2.85 -18.11
CA LEU A 126 -15.86 -1.49 -17.56
C LEU A 126 -17.27 -0.97 -17.26
N THR A 127 -18.24 -1.16 -18.15
CA THR A 127 -19.64 -0.75 -17.90
C THR A 127 -20.24 -1.48 -16.70
N LYS A 128 -19.88 -2.76 -16.49
CA LYS A 128 -20.32 -3.50 -15.30
C LYS A 128 -19.69 -2.96 -14.02
N LEU A 129 -18.41 -2.56 -14.08
CA LEU A 129 -17.68 -1.98 -12.94
C LEU A 129 -18.11 -0.54 -12.63
N GLU A 130 -18.58 0.21 -13.63
CA GLU A 130 -19.12 1.57 -13.44
C GLU A 130 -20.37 1.57 -12.55
N GLY A 131 -21.13 0.47 -12.54
CA GLY A 131 -22.26 0.27 -11.62
C GLY A 131 -21.87 0.05 -10.16
N VAL A 132 -20.58 -0.19 -9.86
CA VAL A 132 -20.09 -0.45 -8.49
C VAL A 132 -19.87 0.87 -7.77
N LEU A 133 -20.90 1.28 -7.03
CA LEU A 133 -20.94 2.56 -6.31
C LEU A 133 -20.73 2.41 -4.80
N SER A 134 -20.58 1.18 -4.29
CA SER A 134 -20.43 0.92 -2.85
C SER A 134 -19.50 -0.28 -2.62
N PRO A 135 -18.71 -0.30 -1.53
CA PRO A 135 -17.96 -1.49 -1.12
C PRO A 135 -18.85 -2.72 -0.95
N SER A 136 -20.10 -2.53 -0.51
CA SER A 136 -21.09 -3.60 -0.37
C SER A 136 -21.45 -4.24 -1.72
N HIS A 137 -21.58 -3.43 -2.78
CA HIS A 137 -21.81 -3.95 -4.13
C HIS A 137 -20.59 -4.70 -4.68
N LEU A 138 -19.38 -4.33 -4.25
CA LEU A 138 -18.17 -5.05 -4.64
C LEU A 138 -18.14 -6.46 -4.03
N GLU A 139 -18.59 -6.62 -2.79
CA GLU A 139 -18.73 -7.93 -2.12
C GLU A 139 -19.86 -8.77 -2.71
N GLU A 140 -20.98 -8.15 -3.10
CA GLU A 140 -22.11 -8.86 -3.71
C GLU A 140 -21.82 -9.31 -5.16
N MET A 141 -20.91 -8.64 -5.86
CA MET A 141 -20.55 -9.01 -7.22
C MET A 141 -19.64 -10.25 -7.27
N GLU A 142 -20.21 -11.38 -7.67
CA GLU A 142 -19.48 -12.62 -7.98
C GLU A 142 -18.33 -12.39 -9.00
N PHE A 143 -18.51 -11.42 -9.91
CA PHE A 143 -17.49 -11.02 -10.87
C PHE A 143 -16.23 -10.46 -10.20
N ALA A 144 -16.37 -9.65 -9.14
CA ALA A 144 -15.23 -9.09 -8.41
C ALA A 144 -14.50 -10.15 -7.59
N HIS A 145 -15.24 -11.09 -6.99
CA HIS A 145 -14.67 -12.26 -6.32
C HIS A 145 -13.87 -13.14 -7.28
N THR A 146 -14.44 -13.44 -8.45
CA THR A 146 -13.76 -14.22 -9.48
C THR A 146 -12.50 -13.50 -9.95
N LEU A 147 -12.54 -12.18 -10.16
CA LEU A 147 -11.37 -11.42 -10.60
C LEU A 147 -10.27 -11.38 -9.53
N ARG A 148 -10.62 -11.26 -8.24
CA ARG A 148 -9.65 -11.31 -7.13
C ARG A 148 -9.04 -12.69 -6.91
N GLN A 149 -9.81 -13.76 -7.10
CA GLN A 149 -9.35 -15.13 -6.87
C GLN A 149 -8.69 -15.77 -8.09
N SER A 150 -9.06 -15.35 -9.30
CA SER A 150 -8.50 -15.89 -10.53
C SER A 150 -7.15 -15.23 -10.83
N LYS A 151 -6.11 -16.06 -10.96
CA LYS A 151 -4.81 -15.60 -11.46
C LYS A 151 -4.91 -15.41 -12.97
N VAL A 152 -4.79 -14.17 -13.43
CA VAL A 152 -4.78 -13.87 -14.86
C VAL A 152 -3.53 -14.48 -15.50
N LYS A 153 -3.73 -15.41 -16.43
CA LYS A 153 -2.65 -16.04 -17.20
C LYS A 153 -2.25 -15.12 -18.34
N ILE A 154 -1.18 -14.35 -18.15
CA ILE A 154 -0.64 -13.46 -19.16
C ILE A 154 0.52 -14.19 -19.85
N LYS A 155 0.45 -14.30 -21.18
CA LYS A 155 1.58 -14.75 -21.99
C LYS A 155 2.41 -13.52 -22.34
N ILE A 156 3.67 -13.54 -21.96
CA ILE A 156 4.69 -12.55 -22.30
C ILE A 156 5.71 -13.20 -23.23
N CYS A 157 6.30 -12.42 -24.14
CA CYS A 157 7.44 -12.84 -24.93
C CYS A 157 8.61 -13.23 -24.01
N GLN A 158 9.35 -14.26 -24.42
CA GLN A 158 10.44 -14.87 -23.66
C GLN A 158 11.80 -14.26 -24.01
#